data_AF-A0A227J5T9-F1
#
_entry.id   AF-A0A227J5T9-F1
#
_cell.length_a   1.000
_cell.length_b   1.000
_cell.length_c   1.000
_cell.angle_alpha   90.00
_cell.angle_beta   90.00
_cell.angle_gamma   90.00
#
_symmetry.space_group_name_H-M   'P 1'
#
loop_
_entity.id
_entity.type
_entity.pdbx_description
1 polymer ?
#
loop_
_entity_poly.entity_id
_entity_poly.type
_entity_poly.pdbx_seq_one_letter_code
_entity_poly.pdbx_strand_id
1 'polypeptide(L)'
;VFVDVTADWCVTCKANKIGVIWQDPVYSLLQSPNVATLKGDWTHPDGSVTDFLRAHGRYGVPFNIVYGPAAPQGIPLPVILTDDVVLSAVKQASGGTIQ
;
A
#
# COMPACT_ATOMS: atom_id res chain seq x y z
N VAL A 1 2.38 -6.98 5.50
CA VAL A 1 2.48 -5.52 5.73
C VAL A 1 1.99 -4.79 4.49
N PHE A 2 0.98 -3.94 4.60
CA PHE A 2 0.55 -3.04 3.54
C PHE A 2 1.17 -1.66 3.77
N VAL A 3 1.96 -1.17 2.81
CA VAL A 3 2.61 0.15 2.89
C VAL A 3 1.89 1.13 1.98
N ASP A 4 1.40 2.25 2.54
CA ASP A 4 0.78 3.39 1.84
C ASP A 4 1.73 4.59 1.89
N VAL A 5 2.43 4.87 0.78
CA VAL A 5 3.20 6.11 0.62
C VAL A 5 2.34 7.16 -0.08
N THR A 6 2.09 8.26 0.62
CA THR A 6 1.00 9.21 0.35
C THR A 6 1.44 10.64 0.60
N ALA A 7 0.65 11.62 0.13
CA ALA A 7 0.79 13.02 0.52
C ALA A 7 -0.57 13.74 0.52
N ASP A 8 -0.71 14.82 1.28
CA ASP A 8 -1.95 15.61 1.35
C ASP A 8 -2.25 16.39 0.06
N TRP A 9 -1.23 16.75 -0.71
CA TRP A 9 -1.37 17.41 -2.01
C TRP A 9 -1.70 16.43 -3.15
N CYS A 10 -1.62 15.12 -2.89
CA CYS A 10 -1.79 14.08 -3.90
C CYS A 10 -3.27 13.72 -4.08
N VAL A 11 -3.89 14.23 -5.14
CA VAL A 11 -5.30 13.96 -5.48
C VAL A 11 -5.57 12.46 -5.67
N THR A 12 -4.70 11.75 -6.39
CA THR A 12 -4.85 10.30 -6.61
C THR A 12 -4.74 9.50 -5.32
N CYS A 13 -3.90 9.92 -4.38
CA CYS A 13 -3.78 9.29 -3.06
C CYS A 13 -5.11 9.38 -2.30
N LYS A 14 -5.75 10.56 -2.32
CA LYS A 14 -7.07 10.76 -1.73
C LYS A 14 -8.14 9.91 -2.41
N ALA A 15 -8.13 9.86 -3.74
CA ALA A 15 -9.06 9.03 -4.51
C ALA A 15 -8.93 7.54 -4.16
N ASN A 16 -7.70 7.01 -4.12
CA ASN A 16 -7.45 5.61 -3.71
C ASN A 16 -7.90 5.33 -2.27
N LYS A 17 -7.72 6.30 -1.36
CA LYS A 17 -8.16 6.14 0.03
C LYS A 17 -9.67 6.06 0.14
N ILE A 18 -10.35 7.06 -0.39
CA ILE A 18 -11.81 7.17 -0.30
C ILE A 18 -12.48 6.06 -1.10
N GLY A 19 -11.95 5.69 -2.27
CA GLY A 19 -12.58 4.74 -3.17
C GLY A 19 -12.23 3.27 -2.92
N VAL A 20 -11.11 2.98 -2.26
CA VAL A 20 -10.60 1.60 -2.12
C VAL A 20 -10.15 1.30 -0.70
N ILE A 21 -9.11 1.99 -0.19
CA ILE A 21 -8.45 1.60 1.08
C ILE A 21 -9.40 1.70 2.29
N TRP A 22 -10.30 2.69 2.28
CA TRP A 22 -11.28 2.92 3.35
C TRP A 22 -12.64 2.29 3.05
N GLN A 23 -12.76 1.50 1.98
CA GLN A 23 -13.97 0.78 1.63
C GLN A 23 -13.83 -0.70 1.97
N ASP A 24 -14.94 -1.32 2.37
CA ASP A 24 -14.99 -2.77 2.43
C ASP A 24 -15.04 -3.34 1.01
N PRO A 25 -14.34 -4.46 0.75
CA PRO A 25 -13.72 -5.37 1.73
C PRO A 25 -12.27 -5.03 2.14
N VAL A 26 -11.63 -4.03 1.52
CA VAL A 26 -10.21 -3.72 1.75
C VAL A 26 -9.96 -3.22 3.16
N TYR A 27 -10.81 -2.31 3.67
CA TYR A 27 -10.66 -1.76 5.01
C TYR A 27 -10.67 -2.86 6.07
N SER A 28 -11.69 -3.72 6.05
CA SER A 28 -11.78 -4.88 6.96
C SER A 28 -10.57 -5.80 6.87
N LEU A 29 -10.06 -6.10 5.66
CA LEU A 29 -8.86 -6.92 5.49
C LEU A 29 -7.63 -6.26 6.13
N LEU A 30 -7.43 -4.96 5.93
CA LEU A 30 -6.28 -4.23 6.46
C LEU A 30 -6.35 -4.01 7.98
N GLN A 31 -7.53 -4.13 8.59
CA GLN A 31 -7.72 -4.14 10.05
C GLN A 31 -7.55 -5.54 10.67
N SER A 32 -7.39 -6.60 9.86
CA SER A 32 -7.25 -7.95 10.38
C SER A 32 -5.96 -8.10 11.21
N PRO A 33 -5.94 -8.96 12.26
CA PRO A 33 -4.77 -9.12 13.13
C PRO A 33 -3.49 -9.56 12.41
N ASN A 34 -3.62 -10.16 11.23
CA ASN A 34 -2.52 -10.70 10.44
C ASN A 34 -1.94 -9.69 9.44
N VAL A 35 -2.51 -8.48 9.34
CA VAL A 35 -2.07 -7.43 8.43
C VAL A 35 -1.63 -6.20 9.21
N ALA A 36 -0.33 -5.95 9.25
CA ALA A 36 0.18 -4.65 9.67
C ALA A 36 0.08 -3.63 8.53
N THR A 37 -0.26 -2.38 8.85
CA THR A 37 -0.22 -1.26 7.91
C THR A 37 0.92 -0.30 8.27
N LEU A 38 1.53 0.32 7.26
CA LEU A 38 2.58 1.31 7.43
C LEU A 38 2.28 2.49 6.51
N LYS A 39 2.33 3.72 7.05
CA LYS A 39 2.14 4.95 6.28
C LYS A 39 3.49 5.65 6.10
N GLY A 40 3.86 5.94 4.85
CA GLY A 40 4.92 6.89 4.51
C GLY A 40 4.30 8.22 4.11
N ASP A 41 4.36 9.23 4.98
CA ASP A 41 3.82 10.56 4.68
C ASP A 41 4.88 11.43 3.99
N TRP A 42 4.66 11.73 2.72
CA TRP A 42 5.51 12.57 1.88
C TRP A 42 4.84 13.93 1.57
N THR A 43 3.96 14.40 2.46
CA THR A 43 3.37 15.75 2.35
C THR A 43 4.45 16.82 2.39
N HIS A 44 5.47 16.62 3.22
CA HIS A 44 6.67 17.43 3.31
C HIS A 44 7.88 16.59 2.91
N PRO A 45 8.99 17.20 2.43
CA PRO A 45 10.21 16.46 2.13
C PRO A 45 10.68 15.65 3.34
N ASP A 46 10.71 14.32 3.18
CA ASP A 46 11.21 13.38 4.18
C ASP A 46 12.28 12.50 3.52
N GLY A 47 13.49 12.49 4.10
CA GLY A 47 14.63 11.75 3.53
C GLY A 47 14.38 10.24 3.47
N SER A 48 13.79 9.67 4.53
CA SER A 48 13.54 8.24 4.62
C SER A 48 12.49 7.77 3.61
N VAL A 49 11.42 8.55 3.43
CA VAL A 49 10.39 8.26 2.42
C VAL A 49 10.94 8.45 1.01
N THR A 50 11.77 9.48 0.81
CA THR A 50 12.41 9.74 -0.49
C THR A 50 13.35 8.60 -0.89
N ASP A 51 14.17 8.11 0.04
CA ASP A 51 15.08 6.99 -0.21
C ASP A 51 14.31 5.69 -0.46
N PHE A 52 13.21 5.46 0.28
CA PHE A 52 12.31 4.33 0.04
C PHE A 52 11.69 4.36 -1.36
N LEU A 53 11.21 5.52 -1.82
CA LEU A 53 10.67 5.69 -3.16
C LEU A 53 11.74 5.42 -4.23
N ARG A 54 12.95 5.99 -4.08
CA ARG A 54 14.06 5.79 -5.02
C ARG A 54 14.48 4.33 -5.11
N ALA A 55 14.55 3.63 -3.97
CA ALA A 55 14.89 2.20 -3.93
C ALA A 55 13.90 1.34 -4.73
N HIS A 56 12.66 1.80 -4.91
CA HIS A 56 11.63 1.15 -5.72
C HIS A 56 11.47 1.78 -7.11
N GLY A 57 12.42 2.60 -7.55
CA GLY A 57 12.38 3.29 -8.85
C GLY A 57 11.17 4.22 -8.99
N ARG A 58 10.75 4.85 -7.89
CA ARG A 58 9.66 5.83 -7.83
C ARG A 58 10.20 7.20 -7.49
N TYR A 59 9.56 8.22 -8.05
CA TYR A 59 9.94 9.63 -7.85
C TYR A 59 8.81 10.44 -7.20
N GLY A 60 7.74 9.78 -6.77
CA GLY A 60 6.61 10.43 -6.12
C GLY A 60 5.50 9.47 -5.71
N VAL A 61 4.41 10.04 -5.23
CA VAL A 61 3.21 9.36 -4.71
C VAL A 61 2.06 9.41 -5.72
N PRO A 62 1.08 8.49 -5.66
CA PRO A 62 0.96 7.38 -4.70
C PRO A 62 1.94 6.24 -4.99
N PHE A 63 2.42 5.60 -3.94
CA PHE A 63 3.11 4.31 -4.05
C PHE A 63 2.64 3.37 -2.95
N ASN A 64 2.00 2.27 -3.35
CA ASN A 64 1.55 1.23 -2.44
C ASN A 64 2.30 -0.07 -2.73
N ILE A 65 2.70 -0.79 -1.69
CA ILE A 65 3.40 -2.06 -1.82
C ILE A 65 3.01 -3.00 -0.68
N VAL A 66 2.86 -4.28 -1.00
CA VAL A 66 2.47 -5.31 -0.03
C VAL A 66 3.62 -6.29 0.20
N TYR A 67 4.06 -6.43 1.44
CA TYR A 67 5.05 -7.43 1.86
C TYR A 67 4.39 -8.56 2.62
N GLY A 68 4.96 -9.76 2.52
CA GLY A 68 4.56 -10.91 3.34
C GLY A 68 5.52 -12.08 3.19
N PRO A 69 5.31 -13.18 3.93
CA PRO A 69 6.20 -14.34 3.92
C PRO A 69 6.43 -14.93 2.53
N ALA A 70 5.42 -14.91 1.66
CA ALA A 70 5.51 -15.40 0.28
C ALA A 70 5.96 -14.32 -0.72
N ALA A 71 6.06 -13.05 -0.30
CA ALA A 71 6.56 -11.94 -1.10
C ALA A 71 7.52 -11.05 -0.30
N PRO A 72 8.72 -11.56 0.06
CA PRO A 72 9.67 -10.81 0.88
C PRO A 72 10.24 -9.57 0.17
N GLN A 73 10.26 -9.57 -1.17
CA GLN A 73 10.65 -8.41 -1.98
C GLN A 73 9.51 -7.41 -2.22
N GLY A 74 8.31 -7.72 -1.73
CA GLY A 74 7.11 -6.91 -1.88
C GLY A 74 6.46 -6.99 -3.26
N ILE A 75 5.16 -6.69 -3.28
CA ILE A 75 4.33 -6.62 -4.48
C ILE A 75 3.91 -5.16 -4.66
N PRO A 76 4.59 -4.39 -5.54
CA PRO A 76 4.19 -3.02 -5.82
C PRO A 76 2.85 -3.00 -6.53
N LEU A 77 1.95 -2.12 -6.08
CA LEU A 77 0.61 -1.98 -6.66
C LEU A 77 0.60 -0.90 -7.75
N PRO A 78 -0.40 -0.94 -8.66
CA PRO A 78 -0.64 0.12 -9.62
C PRO A 78 -0.95 1.46 -8.92
N VAL A 79 -0.74 2.56 -9.66
CA VAL A 79 -0.99 3.93 -9.18
C VAL A 79 -2.46 4.16 -8.84
N ILE A 80 -3.38 3.58 -9.62
CA ILE A 80 -4.82 3.56 -9.35
C ILE A 80 -5.15 2.20 -8.75
N LEU A 81 -5.72 2.21 -7.55
CA LEU A 81 -6.09 0.97 -6.87
C LEU A 81 -7.48 0.51 -7.29
N THR A 82 -7.68 -0.79 -7.17
CA THR A 82 -9.00 -1.44 -7.10
C THR A 82 -8.99 -2.42 -5.94
N ASP A 83 -10.17 -2.76 -5.43
CA ASP A 83 -10.31 -3.70 -4.32
C ASP A 83 -9.62 -5.03 -4.67
N ASP A 84 -9.93 -5.58 -5.84
CA ASP A 84 -9.36 -6.85 -6.32
C ASP A 84 -7.84 -6.86 -6.31
N VAL A 85 -7.20 -5.76 -6.69
CA VAL A 85 -5.74 -5.65 -6.72
C VAL A 85 -5.16 -5.71 -5.31
N VAL A 86 -5.77 -5.00 -4.35
CA VAL A 86 -5.29 -5.00 -2.96
C VAL A 86 -5.52 -6.37 -2.31
N LEU A 87 -6.72 -6.92 -2.44
CA LEU A 87 -7.07 -8.25 -1.90
C LEU A 87 -6.14 -9.33 -2.45
N SER A 88 -5.94 -9.34 -3.77
CA SER A 88 -5.11 -10.34 -4.45
C SER A 88 -3.65 -10.22 -4.03
N ALA A 89 -3.11 -9.01 -3.93
CA ALA A 89 -1.73 -8.80 -3.49
C ALA A 89 -1.51 -9.25 -2.03
N VAL A 90 -2.44 -8.93 -1.14
CA VAL A 90 -2.37 -9.34 0.27
C VAL A 90 -2.49 -10.87 0.41
N LYS A 91 -3.40 -11.50 -0.32
CA LYS A 91 -3.52 -12.97 -0.40
C LYS A 91 -2.26 -13.63 -0.98
N GLN A 92 -1.68 -13.07 -2.03
CA GLN A 92 -0.46 -13.58 -2.63
C GLN A 92 0.73 -13.44 -1.68
N ALA A 93 0.90 -12.28 -1.05
CA ALA A 93 2.01 -12.00 -0.15
C ALA A 93 1.99 -12.87 1.12
N SER A 94 0.81 -13.27 1.60
CA SER A 94 0.69 -14.17 2.75
C SER A 94 0.95 -15.65 2.43
N GLY A 95 1.03 -16.02 1.15
CA GLY A 95 1.10 -17.43 0.74
C GLY A 95 -0.25 -18.15 0.78
N GLY A 96 -1.37 -17.41 0.74
CA GLY A 96 -2.73 -17.97 0.72
C GLY A 96 -3.29 -18.32 2.10
N THR A 97 -2.66 -17.90 3.20
CA THR A 97 -3.04 -18.24 4.59
C THR A 97 -3.98 -17.20 5.23
N ILE A 98 -4.59 -16.29 4.47
CA ILE A 98 -5.54 -15.33 5.04
C ILE A 98 -6.93 -15.93 4.98
N GLN A 99 -7.44 -16.29 6.15
CA GLN A 99 -8.82 -16.69 6.39
C GLN A 99 -9.63 -15.48 6.86
#